data_AF-A0A381NY46-F1
#
_entry.id   AF-A0A381NY46-F1
#
_cell.length_a   1.000
_cell.length_b   1.000
_cell.length_c   1.000
_cell.angle_alpha   90.00
_cell.angle_beta   90.00
_cell.angle_gamma   90.00
#
_symmetry.space_group_name_H-M   'P 1'
#
loop_
_entity.id
_entity.type
_entity.pdbx_description
1 polymer ?
#
loop_
_entity_poly.entity_id
_entity_poly.type
_entity_poly.pdbx_seq_one_letter_code
_entity_poly.pdbx_strand_id
1 'polypeptide(L)'
;MLGSFMDYSDVVISAVNYKFNRDIFQLALKKGKHYVDLTEDVETTNWIRENSKDASVSIIPQCGLAPGAINIIGAHLARQFEKPISLKLRVGALPLYPTNNMSYYLSWNTAGLLNEYVNMCDAIVNRGKAKVKPLEGLEKIIIDGIEYEAFNTSGGVGTLTDTYWLQIDELDYKTIRYPGHVDYLRFMFEDLGLKNNMKLANEIFNQNVPTTTDDVVIFFAKATGYINDSITEKNWVCKIYGKNNMTAIERATASGVAEVLCMLKDNKLSSGFIKQEDLPFDNFINGKFGEIYGTT
;
A
#
# COMPACT_ATOMS: atom_id res chain seq x y z
N MET A 1 30.43 6.81 1.70
CA MET A 1 29.68 7.96 1.14
C MET A 1 28.25 8.03 1.69
N LEU A 2 27.40 6.99 1.58
CA LEU A 2 26.04 7.04 2.15
C LEU A 2 26.03 7.18 3.68
N GLY A 3 26.87 6.42 4.39
CA GLY A 3 26.90 6.44 5.85
C GLY A 3 27.30 7.78 6.47
N SER A 4 28.10 8.60 5.78
CA SER A 4 28.47 9.93 6.28
C SER A 4 27.33 10.94 6.20
N PHE A 5 26.38 10.77 5.27
CA PHE A 5 25.18 11.63 5.22
C PHE A 5 24.23 11.35 6.39
N MET A 6 24.13 10.09 6.80
CA MET A 6 23.25 9.69 7.92
C MET A 6 23.70 10.25 9.28
N ASP A 7 24.95 10.68 9.42
CA ASP A 7 25.45 11.26 10.66
C ASP A 7 24.82 12.62 10.98
N TYR A 8 24.23 13.29 9.98
CA TYR A 8 23.57 14.59 10.12
C TYR A 8 22.03 14.50 10.18
N SER A 9 21.49 13.31 10.37
CA SER A 9 20.04 13.06 10.40
C SER A 9 19.66 12.12 11.55
N ASP A 10 18.46 12.26 12.09
CA ASP A 10 17.89 11.33 13.07
C ASP A 10 17.10 10.17 12.41
N VAL A 11 16.60 10.43 11.20
CA VAL A 11 15.73 9.51 10.46
C VAL A 11 16.26 9.31 9.05
N VAL A 12 16.22 8.06 8.57
CA VAL A 12 16.50 7.67 7.18
C VAL A 12 15.20 7.24 6.53
N ILE A 13 14.88 7.85 5.38
CA ILE A 13 13.74 7.47 4.55
C ILE A 13 14.27 6.80 3.29
N SER A 14 13.94 5.52 3.09
CA SER A 14 14.25 4.80 1.86
C SER A 14 13.12 4.98 0.85
N ALA A 15 13.27 5.98 -0.02
CA ALA A 15 12.36 6.25 -1.15
C ALA A 15 13.01 5.85 -2.50
N VAL A 16 13.76 4.75 -2.49
CA VAL A 16 14.43 4.18 -3.67
C VAL A 16 13.80 2.83 -4.02
N ASN A 17 14.28 2.20 -5.09
CA ASN A 17 13.84 0.85 -5.45
C ASN A 17 14.10 -0.15 -4.29
N TYR A 18 13.11 -0.99 -3.99
CA TYR A 18 13.08 -1.91 -2.84
C TYR A 18 14.33 -2.78 -2.68
N LYS A 19 15.03 -3.11 -3.78
CA LYS A 19 16.27 -3.92 -3.74
C LYS A 19 17.38 -3.32 -2.88
N PHE A 20 17.35 -2.01 -2.63
CA PHE A 20 18.34 -1.31 -1.81
C PHE A 20 17.93 -1.17 -0.34
N ASN A 21 16.67 -1.50 0.01
CA ASN A 21 16.15 -1.24 1.35
C ASN A 21 16.91 -2.00 2.43
N ARG A 22 17.32 -3.25 2.18
CA ARG A 22 18.06 -4.07 3.16
C ARG A 22 19.39 -3.41 3.56
N ASP A 23 20.17 -2.97 2.57
CA ASP A 23 21.46 -2.32 2.81
C ASP A 23 21.30 -0.98 3.55
N ILE A 24 20.30 -0.18 3.15
CA ILE A 24 20.00 1.11 3.78
C ILE A 24 19.53 0.89 5.23
N PHE A 25 18.67 -0.08 5.47
CA PHE A 25 18.16 -0.44 6.80
C PHE A 25 19.29 -0.89 7.73
N GLN A 26 20.16 -1.80 7.28
CA GLN A 26 21.31 -2.25 8.09
C GLN A 26 22.21 -1.09 8.49
N LEU A 27 22.45 -0.17 7.56
CA LEU A 27 23.27 1.00 7.81
C LEU A 27 22.59 1.96 8.80
N ALA A 28 21.28 2.17 8.67
CA ALA A 28 20.49 2.98 9.60
C ALA A 28 20.51 2.39 11.01
N LEU A 29 20.27 1.08 11.16
CA LEU A 29 20.36 0.37 12.44
C LEU A 29 21.75 0.49 13.06
N LYS A 30 22.82 0.24 12.29
CA LYS A 30 24.20 0.34 12.78
C LYS A 30 24.53 1.74 13.32
N LYS A 31 23.89 2.78 12.77
CA LYS A 31 24.06 4.17 13.18
C LYS A 31 23.03 4.65 14.21
N GLY A 32 22.15 3.76 14.68
CA GLY A 32 21.09 4.11 15.63
C GLY A 32 20.13 5.17 15.08
N LYS A 33 19.77 5.07 13.79
CA LYS A 33 18.84 6.00 13.13
C LYS A 33 17.49 5.35 12.93
N HIS A 34 16.42 6.12 13.13
CA HIS A 34 15.08 5.66 12.77
C HIS A 34 15.03 5.35 11.27
N TYR A 35 14.26 4.32 10.91
CA TYR A 35 14.16 3.86 9.53
C TYR A 35 12.71 3.90 9.08
N VAL A 36 12.49 4.48 7.90
CA VAL A 36 11.18 4.54 7.25
C VAL A 36 11.35 4.15 5.78
N ASP A 37 10.39 3.42 5.21
CA ASP A 37 10.37 3.14 3.77
C ASP A 37 8.94 3.13 3.20
N LEU A 38 8.86 2.95 1.87
CA LEU A 38 7.63 2.95 1.10
C LEU A 38 7.41 1.62 0.35
N THR A 39 8.11 0.55 0.74
CA THR A 39 8.19 -0.66 -0.09
C THR A 39 6.90 -1.47 -0.08
N GLU A 40 6.46 -1.87 -1.25
CA GLU A 40 5.44 -2.90 -1.47
C GLU A 40 6.01 -4.33 -1.41
N ASP A 41 7.34 -4.46 -1.53
CA ASP A 41 8.01 -5.77 -1.57
C ASP A 41 7.88 -6.52 -0.24
N VAL A 42 7.16 -7.65 -0.30
CA VAL A 42 6.82 -8.48 0.87
C VAL A 42 8.06 -9.17 1.45
N GLU A 43 8.98 -9.64 0.61
CA GLU A 43 10.19 -10.33 1.07
C GLU A 43 11.11 -9.36 1.82
N THR A 44 11.31 -8.16 1.29
CA THR A 44 12.07 -7.08 1.92
C THR A 44 11.46 -6.69 3.25
N THR A 45 10.13 -6.50 3.32
CA THR A 45 9.44 -6.14 4.57
C THR A 45 9.60 -7.23 5.64
N ASN A 46 9.43 -8.50 5.26
CA ASN A 46 9.62 -9.63 6.17
C ASN A 46 11.05 -9.70 6.71
N TRP A 47 12.03 -9.51 5.83
CA TRP A 47 13.43 -9.50 6.20
C TRP A 47 13.74 -8.35 7.18
N ILE A 48 13.23 -7.14 6.93
CA ILE A 48 13.38 -5.99 7.84
C ILE A 48 12.76 -6.30 9.21
N ARG A 49 11.56 -6.89 9.23
CA ARG A 49 10.87 -7.30 10.45
C ARG A 49 11.67 -8.30 11.28
N GLU A 50 12.25 -9.31 10.65
CA GLU A 50 13.07 -10.30 11.34
C GLU A 50 14.35 -9.71 11.94
N ASN A 51 14.91 -8.69 11.27
CA ASN A 51 16.15 -8.03 11.65
C ASN A 51 15.95 -6.75 12.52
N SER A 52 14.73 -6.48 12.99
CA SER A 52 14.40 -5.27 13.81
C SER A 52 13.96 -5.58 15.24
N LYS A 53 13.99 -6.86 15.67
CA LYS A 53 13.46 -7.30 16.98
C LYS A 53 14.06 -6.56 18.18
N ASP A 54 15.36 -6.28 18.14
CA ASP A 54 16.10 -5.62 19.22
C ASP A 54 16.43 -4.15 18.91
N ALA A 55 15.76 -3.54 17.94
CA ALA A 55 16.03 -2.17 17.54
C ALA A 55 15.58 -1.17 18.63
N SER A 56 16.52 -0.36 19.12
CA SER A 56 16.25 0.74 20.07
C SER A 56 15.64 1.98 19.41
N VAL A 57 15.54 1.97 18.08
CA VAL A 57 14.95 3.01 17.25
C VAL A 57 13.68 2.51 16.58
N SER A 58 12.80 3.42 16.18
CA SER A 58 11.59 3.09 15.41
C SER A 58 11.93 2.66 13.99
N ILE A 59 11.38 1.51 13.60
CA ILE A 59 11.48 0.93 12.26
C ILE A 59 10.06 0.85 11.69
N ILE A 60 9.79 1.66 10.68
CA ILE A 60 8.44 1.89 10.17
C ILE A 60 8.47 1.66 8.66
N PRO A 61 8.49 0.42 8.19
CA PRO A 61 8.40 0.15 6.75
C PRO A 61 6.97 0.37 6.29
N GLN A 62 6.76 0.50 4.98
CA GLN A 62 5.44 0.53 4.36
C GLN A 62 4.59 1.76 4.76
N CYS A 63 5.16 2.97 4.82
CA CYS A 63 4.49 4.18 5.29
C CYS A 63 3.84 5.04 4.18
N GLY A 64 3.58 4.46 3.01
CA GLY A 64 3.10 5.21 1.85
C GLY A 64 1.58 5.29 1.78
N LEU A 65 1.08 5.15 0.56
CA LEU A 65 -0.34 5.06 0.26
C LEU A 65 -0.89 3.65 0.56
N ALA A 66 -0.33 2.65 -0.14
CA ALA A 66 -0.70 1.25 -0.04
C ALA A 66 0.50 0.39 -0.44
N PRO A 67 1.18 -0.27 0.51
CA PRO A 67 0.88 -0.30 1.95
C PRO A 67 1.22 1.05 2.65
N GLY A 68 0.53 1.33 3.76
CA GLY A 68 0.61 2.57 4.55
C GLY A 68 -0.76 3.06 5.01
N ALA A 69 -1.18 4.21 4.51
CA ALA A 69 -2.44 4.86 4.90
C ALA A 69 -3.66 3.92 4.82
N ILE A 70 -3.74 3.07 3.78
CA ILE A 70 -4.82 2.08 3.62
C ILE A 70 -4.90 1.08 4.79
N ASN A 71 -3.75 0.73 5.37
CA ASN A 71 -3.68 -0.23 6.46
C ASN A 71 -4.06 0.41 7.79
N ILE A 72 -3.60 1.65 8.03
CA ILE A 72 -3.98 2.45 9.22
C ILE A 72 -5.50 2.63 9.27
N ILE A 73 -6.08 3.13 8.17
CA ILE A 73 -7.52 3.44 8.08
C ILE A 73 -8.35 2.15 8.06
N GLY A 74 -7.91 1.12 7.32
CA GLY A 74 -8.57 -0.19 7.29
C GLY A 74 -8.64 -0.86 8.67
N ALA A 75 -7.54 -0.84 9.43
CA ALA A 75 -7.51 -1.36 10.79
C ALA A 75 -8.42 -0.55 11.73
N HIS A 76 -8.45 0.77 11.58
CA HIS A 76 -9.37 1.63 12.32
C HIS A 76 -10.83 1.22 12.07
N LEU A 77 -11.24 1.04 10.80
CA LEU A 77 -12.60 0.59 10.49
C LEU A 77 -12.93 -0.76 11.14
N ALA A 78 -12.03 -1.75 11.04
CA ALA A 78 -12.24 -3.07 11.61
C ALA A 78 -12.42 -3.04 13.14
N ARG A 79 -11.71 -2.13 13.84
CA ARG A 79 -11.81 -1.97 15.31
C ARG A 79 -13.11 -1.36 15.79
N GLN A 80 -13.94 -0.81 14.90
CA GLN A 80 -15.23 -0.23 15.28
C GLN A 80 -16.35 -1.27 15.47
N PHE A 81 -16.06 -2.55 15.22
CA PHE A 81 -17.02 -3.64 15.36
C PHE A 81 -16.67 -4.48 16.59
N GLU A 82 -17.71 -4.93 17.31
CA GLU A 82 -17.55 -5.88 18.42
C GLU A 82 -17.07 -7.24 17.91
N LYS A 83 -17.57 -7.64 16.73
CA LYS A 83 -17.15 -8.83 16.00
C LYS A 83 -16.96 -8.50 14.52
N PRO A 84 -15.74 -8.18 14.05
CA PRO A 84 -15.48 -7.95 12.64
C PRO A 84 -15.56 -9.26 11.85
N ILE A 85 -16.15 -9.20 10.65
CA ILE A 85 -16.37 -10.34 9.74
C ILE A 85 -15.44 -10.24 8.53
N SER A 86 -15.36 -9.06 7.90
CA SER A 86 -14.51 -8.86 6.73
C SER A 86 -13.86 -7.48 6.68
N LEU A 87 -12.66 -7.39 6.10
CA LEU A 87 -11.96 -6.14 5.78
C LEU A 87 -11.47 -6.16 4.32
N LYS A 88 -11.97 -5.24 3.49
CA LYS A 88 -11.64 -5.12 2.07
C LYS A 88 -10.92 -3.81 1.82
N LEU A 89 -9.72 -3.88 1.26
CA LEU A 89 -8.84 -2.74 1.00
C LEU A 89 -8.62 -2.56 -0.49
N ARG A 90 -8.97 -1.41 -1.04
CA ARG A 90 -8.92 -1.13 -2.47
C ARG A 90 -8.25 0.21 -2.73
N VAL A 91 -7.21 0.20 -3.54
CA VAL A 91 -6.51 1.41 -3.94
C VAL A 91 -6.16 1.36 -5.41
N GLY A 92 -6.31 2.49 -6.11
CA GLY A 92 -5.82 2.62 -7.48
C GLY A 92 -5.35 4.03 -7.77
N ALA A 93 -4.11 4.16 -8.26
CA ALA A 93 -3.66 5.34 -8.98
C ALA A 93 -3.97 5.16 -10.47
N LEU A 94 -4.74 6.08 -11.02
CA LEU A 94 -5.40 5.94 -12.32
C LEU A 94 -5.20 7.23 -13.12
N PRO A 95 -5.03 7.16 -14.46
CA PRO A 95 -5.11 8.36 -15.29
C PRO A 95 -6.53 8.97 -15.20
N LEU A 96 -6.63 10.29 -15.24
CA LEU A 96 -7.91 11.00 -15.37
C LEU A 96 -8.50 10.84 -16.77
N TYR A 97 -7.65 10.81 -17.79
CA TYR A 97 -8.05 10.82 -19.19
C TYR A 97 -7.39 9.67 -19.98
N PRO A 98 -7.73 8.40 -19.68
CA PRO A 98 -7.18 7.28 -20.44
C PRO A 98 -7.73 7.23 -21.86
N THR A 99 -6.85 7.04 -22.85
CA THR A 99 -7.25 6.86 -24.26
C THR A 99 -6.68 5.58 -24.90
N ASN A 100 -5.91 4.79 -24.15
CA ASN A 100 -5.33 3.54 -24.62
C ASN A 100 -6.12 2.31 -24.12
N ASN A 101 -5.88 1.15 -24.73
CA ASN A 101 -6.61 -0.09 -24.41
C ASN A 101 -6.44 -0.53 -22.94
N MET A 102 -5.22 -0.40 -22.38
CA MET A 102 -4.98 -0.74 -20.97
C MET A 102 -5.63 0.23 -19.99
N SER A 103 -6.15 1.36 -20.49
CA SER A 103 -6.61 2.50 -19.70
C SER A 103 -5.63 2.88 -18.58
N TYR A 104 -4.33 2.81 -18.89
CA TYR A 104 -3.25 2.95 -17.90
C TYR A 104 -2.06 3.71 -18.46
N TYR A 105 -1.42 4.49 -17.58
CA TYR A 105 -0.24 5.31 -17.82
C TYR A 105 0.72 5.10 -16.66
N LEU A 106 2.02 5.21 -16.91
CA LEU A 106 3.03 5.11 -15.86
C LEU A 106 2.98 6.37 -14.97
N SER A 107 2.64 6.19 -13.70
CA SER A 107 2.63 7.27 -12.69
C SER A 107 3.62 7.05 -11.55
N TRP A 108 4.26 5.88 -11.49
CA TRP A 108 5.25 5.50 -10.46
C TRP A 108 6.17 4.38 -10.96
N ASN A 109 6.98 3.81 -10.07
CA ASN A 109 8.03 2.85 -10.41
C ASN A 109 7.48 1.59 -11.11
N THR A 110 7.86 1.40 -12.38
CA THR A 110 7.47 0.23 -13.20
C THR A 110 7.87 -1.09 -12.58
N ALA A 111 9.06 -1.20 -11.96
CA ALA A 111 9.48 -2.45 -11.33
C ALA A 111 8.59 -2.83 -10.16
N GLY A 112 8.20 -1.87 -9.32
CA GLY A 112 7.24 -2.10 -8.26
C GLY A 112 5.87 -2.51 -8.79
N LEU A 113 5.35 -1.79 -9.78
CA LEU A 113 4.07 -2.09 -10.42
C LEU A 113 4.00 -3.53 -10.92
N LEU A 114 5.00 -3.96 -11.68
CA LEU A 114 5.01 -5.31 -12.24
C LEU A 114 5.27 -6.38 -11.16
N ASN A 115 6.02 -6.04 -10.11
CA ASN A 115 6.25 -6.94 -8.97
C ASN A 115 4.93 -7.29 -8.26
N GLU A 116 4.02 -6.33 -8.13
CA GLU A 116 2.70 -6.56 -7.52
C GLU A 116 1.79 -7.52 -8.31
N TYR A 117 1.96 -7.57 -9.63
CA TYR A 117 1.14 -8.37 -10.55
C TYR A 117 1.55 -9.84 -10.66
N VAL A 118 2.72 -10.22 -10.16
CA VAL A 118 3.26 -11.58 -10.36
C VAL A 118 3.46 -12.37 -9.07
N ASN A 119 3.47 -11.69 -7.91
CA ASN A 119 3.67 -12.35 -6.63
C ASN A 119 2.36 -12.76 -5.96
N MET A 120 2.40 -13.85 -5.19
CA MET A 120 1.26 -14.32 -4.40
C MET A 120 0.84 -13.27 -3.36
N CYS A 121 -0.47 -13.04 -3.23
CA CYS A 121 -1.02 -12.03 -2.34
C CYS A 121 -1.42 -12.65 -1.00
N ASP A 122 -1.06 -12.01 0.10
CA ASP A 122 -1.53 -12.38 1.44
C ASP A 122 -3.00 -12.03 1.62
N ALA A 123 -3.78 -12.97 2.15
CA ALA A 123 -5.20 -12.81 2.44
C ALA A 123 -5.61 -13.59 3.70
N ILE A 124 -6.80 -13.31 4.21
CA ILE A 124 -7.52 -14.17 5.14
C ILE A 124 -8.73 -14.74 4.41
N VAL A 125 -8.90 -16.06 4.46
CA VAL A 125 -10.05 -16.78 3.90
C VAL A 125 -10.53 -17.77 4.94
N ASN A 126 -11.82 -17.72 5.29
CA ASN A 126 -12.43 -18.56 6.33
C ASN A 126 -11.64 -18.54 7.65
N ARG A 127 -11.21 -17.35 8.10
CA ARG A 127 -10.45 -17.17 9.36
C ARG A 127 -9.13 -17.96 9.39
N GLY A 128 -8.50 -18.09 8.22
CA GLY A 128 -7.17 -18.68 8.05
C GLY A 128 -6.31 -17.82 7.12
N LYS A 129 -5.01 -17.72 7.42
CA LYS A 129 -4.06 -17.09 6.51
C LYS A 129 -4.00 -17.89 5.21
N ALA A 130 -4.12 -17.21 4.09
CA ALA A 130 -4.08 -17.81 2.77
C ALA A 130 -3.18 -16.98 1.85
N LYS A 131 -2.66 -17.66 0.82
CA LYS A 131 -2.03 -17.02 -0.33
C LYS A 131 -2.97 -17.16 -1.52
N VAL A 132 -3.37 -16.04 -2.11
CA VAL A 132 -4.22 -16.00 -3.31
C VAL A 132 -3.40 -15.58 -4.52
N LYS A 133 -3.83 -16.00 -5.71
CA LYS A 133 -3.13 -15.66 -6.95
C LYS A 133 -3.29 -14.16 -7.26
N PRO A 134 -2.25 -13.50 -7.79
CA PRO A 134 -2.38 -12.16 -8.33
C PRO A 134 -3.26 -12.18 -9.59
N LEU A 135 -3.79 -11.02 -9.96
CA LEU A 135 -4.67 -10.85 -11.12
C LEU A 135 -5.96 -11.70 -11.07
N GLU A 136 -6.27 -12.33 -9.94
CA GLU A 136 -7.50 -13.09 -9.70
C GLU A 136 -8.45 -12.34 -8.76
N GLY A 137 -9.63 -12.91 -8.56
CA GLY A 137 -10.65 -12.31 -7.71
C GLY A 137 -11.21 -11.02 -8.30
N LEU A 138 -11.35 -10.96 -9.63
CA LEU A 138 -11.92 -9.82 -10.33
C LEU A 138 -13.28 -9.45 -9.74
N GLU A 139 -13.41 -8.20 -9.30
CA GLU A 139 -14.64 -7.62 -8.81
C GLU A 139 -14.97 -6.35 -9.59
N LYS A 140 -16.26 -6.13 -9.83
CA LYS A 140 -16.78 -4.85 -10.29
C LYS A 140 -17.08 -3.98 -9.07
N ILE A 141 -16.57 -2.76 -9.07
CA ILE A 141 -16.88 -1.75 -8.05
C ILE A 141 -17.46 -0.50 -8.72
N ILE A 142 -18.39 0.17 -8.04
CA ILE A 142 -19.01 1.41 -8.50
C ILE A 142 -18.75 2.47 -7.44
N ILE A 143 -18.06 3.55 -7.81
CA ILE A 143 -17.74 4.68 -6.92
C ILE A 143 -18.21 5.97 -7.60
N ASP A 144 -19.16 6.65 -6.98
CA ASP A 144 -19.82 7.84 -7.52
C ASP A 144 -20.40 7.65 -8.93
N GLY A 145 -20.99 6.47 -9.17
CA GLY A 145 -21.58 6.11 -10.47
C GLY A 145 -20.55 5.73 -11.55
N ILE A 146 -19.25 5.79 -11.26
CA ILE A 146 -18.19 5.35 -12.17
C ILE A 146 -17.86 3.89 -11.89
N GLU A 147 -17.83 3.09 -12.95
CA GLU A 147 -17.46 1.68 -12.88
C GLU A 147 -15.94 1.49 -12.93
N TYR A 148 -15.44 0.65 -12.03
CA TYR A 148 -14.06 0.18 -12.01
C TYR A 148 -14.03 -1.33 -11.83
N GLU A 149 -12.87 -1.91 -12.11
CA GLU A 149 -12.53 -3.26 -11.71
C GLU A 149 -11.51 -3.24 -10.57
N ALA A 150 -11.51 -4.28 -9.73
CA ALA A 150 -10.41 -4.53 -8.81
C ALA A 150 -10.03 -6.01 -8.78
N PHE A 151 -8.74 -6.29 -8.59
CA PHE A 151 -8.18 -7.64 -8.57
C PHE A 151 -6.96 -7.73 -7.65
N ASN A 152 -6.64 -8.95 -7.24
CA ASN A 152 -5.58 -9.20 -6.25
C ASN A 152 -4.20 -8.73 -6.76
N THR A 153 -3.49 -8.04 -5.88
CA THR A 153 -2.11 -7.59 -6.07
C THR A 153 -1.35 -7.76 -4.76
N SER A 154 -0.06 -8.10 -4.82
CA SER A 154 0.74 -8.34 -3.62
C SER A 154 1.13 -7.05 -2.90
N GLY A 155 1.57 -7.15 -1.65
CA GLY A 155 2.22 -6.04 -0.93
C GLY A 155 1.27 -5.11 -0.16
N GLY A 156 0.17 -4.67 -0.79
CA GLY A 156 -0.71 -3.63 -0.22
C GLY A 156 -1.40 -3.98 1.10
N VAL A 157 -1.53 -5.27 1.43
CA VAL A 157 -2.16 -5.71 2.70
C VAL A 157 -1.26 -5.52 3.93
N GLY A 158 0.06 -5.40 3.73
CA GLY A 158 1.04 -5.26 4.81
C GLY A 158 0.94 -6.39 5.85
N THR A 159 0.97 -6.03 7.12
CA THR A 159 0.92 -6.98 8.26
C THR A 159 -0.48 -7.31 8.75
N LEU A 160 -1.54 -6.80 8.11
CA LEU A 160 -2.90 -6.96 8.60
C LEU A 160 -3.36 -8.42 8.68
N THR A 161 -2.90 -9.28 7.76
CA THR A 161 -3.21 -10.71 7.81
C THR A 161 -2.61 -11.37 9.05
N ASP A 162 -1.42 -10.94 9.49
CA ASP A 162 -0.81 -11.41 10.73
C ASP A 162 -1.58 -10.94 11.96
N THR A 163 -2.13 -9.73 11.93
CA THR A 163 -2.91 -9.16 13.03
C THR A 163 -4.32 -9.76 13.14
N TYR A 164 -5.01 -10.00 12.02
CA TYR A 164 -6.46 -10.27 12.02
C TYR A 164 -6.88 -11.71 11.71
N TRP A 165 -5.96 -12.64 11.37
CA TRP A 165 -6.34 -13.98 10.87
C TRP A 165 -7.23 -14.81 11.80
N LEU A 166 -7.18 -14.60 13.12
CA LEU A 166 -8.07 -15.26 14.07
C LEU A 166 -9.35 -14.48 14.37
N GLN A 167 -9.42 -13.21 13.96
CA GLN A 167 -10.47 -12.27 14.34
C GLN A 167 -11.53 -12.13 13.24
N ILE A 168 -11.08 -12.09 11.98
CA ILE A 168 -11.88 -11.79 10.79
C ILE A 168 -11.94 -13.02 9.88
N ASP A 169 -13.07 -13.23 9.20
CA ASP A 169 -13.26 -14.37 8.30
C ASP A 169 -12.65 -14.12 6.91
N GLU A 170 -12.72 -12.88 6.41
CA GLU A 170 -12.17 -12.48 5.11
C GLU A 170 -11.35 -11.18 5.18
N LEU A 171 -10.14 -11.18 4.63
CA LEU A 171 -9.34 -9.97 4.45
C LEU A 171 -8.56 -10.05 3.15
N ASP A 172 -8.73 -9.07 2.28
CA ASP A 172 -7.97 -9.01 1.03
C ASP A 172 -7.68 -7.56 0.60
N TYR A 173 -6.58 -7.41 -0.14
CA TYR A 173 -6.18 -6.18 -0.81
C TYR A 173 -6.29 -6.37 -2.32
N LYS A 174 -6.85 -5.37 -3.02
CA LYS A 174 -6.93 -5.36 -4.48
C LYS A 174 -6.63 -4.00 -5.05
N THR A 175 -6.00 -4.00 -6.21
CA THR A 175 -5.74 -2.78 -6.98
C THR A 175 -6.95 -2.41 -7.82
N ILE A 176 -7.34 -1.14 -7.81
CA ILE A 176 -8.42 -0.59 -8.65
C ILE A 176 -7.86 -0.19 -10.03
N ARG A 177 -8.56 -0.58 -11.09
CA ARG A 177 -8.28 -0.23 -12.50
C ARG A 177 -9.57 0.09 -13.25
N TYR A 178 -9.44 0.72 -14.41
CA TYR A 178 -10.57 0.82 -15.33
C TYR A 178 -10.87 -0.54 -15.97
N PRO A 179 -12.14 -0.82 -16.33
CA PRO A 179 -12.54 -2.11 -16.88
C PRO A 179 -11.70 -2.57 -18.07
N GLY A 180 -11.32 -3.85 -18.08
CA GLY A 180 -10.55 -4.51 -19.13
C GLY A 180 -9.04 -4.56 -18.90
N HIS A 181 -8.51 -3.80 -17.93
CA HIS A 181 -7.08 -3.76 -17.66
C HIS A 181 -6.50 -5.14 -17.28
N VAL A 182 -7.18 -5.87 -16.39
CA VAL A 182 -6.73 -7.17 -15.89
C VAL A 182 -6.59 -8.21 -16.99
N ASP A 183 -7.45 -8.17 -18.02
CA ASP A 183 -7.43 -9.13 -19.11
C ASP A 183 -6.18 -8.94 -19.98
N TYR A 184 -5.76 -7.70 -20.22
CA TYR A 184 -4.49 -7.41 -20.89
C TYR A 184 -3.28 -7.87 -20.06
N LEU A 185 -3.34 -7.69 -18.74
CA LEU A 185 -2.27 -8.18 -17.85
C LEU A 185 -2.19 -9.70 -17.83
N ARG A 186 -3.34 -10.39 -17.78
CA ARG A 186 -3.40 -11.87 -17.83
C ARG A 186 -2.84 -12.38 -19.14
N PHE A 187 -3.30 -11.84 -20.28
CA PHE A 187 -2.73 -12.18 -21.59
C PHE A 187 -1.21 -12.02 -21.61
N MET A 188 -0.69 -10.91 -21.10
CA MET A 188 0.73 -10.64 -21.12
C MET A 188 1.55 -11.54 -20.17
N PHE A 189 1.11 -11.71 -18.93
CA PHE A 189 1.89 -12.42 -17.91
C PHE A 189 1.68 -13.93 -17.95
N GLU A 190 0.48 -14.39 -18.28
CA GLU A 190 0.12 -15.80 -18.32
C GLU A 190 0.32 -16.37 -19.73
N ASP A 191 -0.36 -15.83 -20.75
CA ASP A 191 -0.37 -16.43 -22.08
C ASP A 191 0.96 -16.22 -22.83
N LEU A 192 1.51 -15.00 -22.76
CA LEU A 192 2.85 -14.71 -23.31
C LEU A 192 3.98 -15.09 -22.34
N GLY A 193 3.65 -15.47 -21.10
CA GLY A 193 4.62 -15.95 -20.12
C GLY A 193 5.61 -14.89 -19.62
N LEU A 194 5.32 -13.59 -19.75
CA LEU A 194 6.26 -12.53 -19.36
C LEU A 194 6.59 -12.51 -17.86
N LYS A 195 5.79 -13.18 -17.00
CA LYS A 195 6.11 -13.32 -15.57
C LYS A 195 7.45 -14.04 -15.33
N ASN A 196 7.89 -14.84 -16.30
CA ASN A 196 9.17 -15.54 -16.26
C ASN A 196 10.34 -14.68 -16.78
N ASN A 197 10.08 -13.48 -17.30
CA ASN A 197 11.08 -12.54 -17.80
C ASN A 197 10.72 -11.10 -17.42
N MET A 198 10.76 -10.81 -16.11
CA MET A 198 10.40 -9.50 -15.57
C MET A 198 11.28 -8.37 -16.11
N LYS A 199 12.53 -8.66 -16.51
CA LYS A 199 13.40 -7.66 -17.15
C LYS A 199 12.78 -7.18 -18.47
N LEU A 200 12.39 -8.11 -19.35
CA LEU A 200 11.76 -7.77 -20.64
C LEU A 200 10.42 -7.06 -20.42
N ALA A 201 9.60 -7.53 -19.48
CA ALA A 201 8.34 -6.86 -19.14
C ALA A 201 8.57 -5.39 -18.72
N ASN A 202 9.60 -5.15 -17.90
CA ASN A 202 9.98 -3.80 -17.48
C ASN A 202 10.43 -2.93 -18.65
N GLU A 203 11.26 -3.48 -19.54
CA GLU A 203 11.75 -2.81 -20.74
C GLU A 203 10.59 -2.43 -21.68
N ILE A 204 9.64 -3.34 -21.91
CA ILE A 204 8.45 -3.08 -22.74
C ILE A 204 7.63 -1.93 -22.14
N PHE A 205 7.36 -1.96 -20.83
CA PHE A 205 6.56 -0.91 -20.18
C PHE A 205 7.25 0.45 -20.26
N ASN A 206 8.53 0.52 -19.87
CA ASN A 206 9.27 1.79 -19.86
C ASN A 206 9.47 2.38 -21.26
N GLN A 207 9.54 1.54 -22.29
CA GLN A 207 9.71 2.01 -23.67
C GLN A 207 8.38 2.46 -24.31
N ASN A 208 7.26 1.82 -23.96
CA ASN A 208 6.02 1.94 -24.76
C ASN A 208 4.82 2.51 -24.01
N VAL A 209 4.82 2.51 -22.68
CA VAL A 209 3.69 3.03 -21.89
C VAL A 209 3.98 4.49 -21.52
N PRO A 210 3.17 5.45 -21.98
CA PRO A 210 3.39 6.85 -21.67
C PRO A 210 3.21 7.13 -20.17
N THR A 211 3.94 8.13 -19.67
CA THR A 211 3.70 8.69 -18.34
C THR A 211 2.55 9.69 -18.38
N THR A 212 1.95 9.97 -17.22
CA THR A 212 0.97 11.07 -17.07
C THR A 212 1.18 11.79 -15.74
N THR A 213 0.79 13.06 -15.71
CA THR A 213 0.68 13.85 -14.47
C THR A 213 -0.78 14.14 -14.10
N ASP A 214 -1.72 13.85 -15.00
CA ASP A 214 -3.16 13.94 -14.78
C ASP A 214 -3.67 12.59 -14.28
N ASP A 215 -3.54 12.37 -12.97
CA ASP A 215 -3.97 11.16 -12.29
C ASP A 215 -4.92 11.44 -11.12
N VAL A 216 -5.55 10.37 -10.66
CA VAL A 216 -6.40 10.32 -9.47
C VAL A 216 -6.07 9.08 -8.68
N VAL A 217 -5.99 9.23 -7.36
CA VAL A 217 -5.94 8.10 -6.45
C VAL A 217 -7.34 7.87 -5.90
N ILE A 218 -7.86 6.67 -6.12
CA ILE A 218 -9.07 6.17 -5.48
C ILE A 218 -8.64 5.35 -4.28
N PHE A 219 -9.15 5.73 -3.11
CA PHE A 219 -8.92 5.05 -1.85
C PHE A 219 -10.26 4.55 -1.32
N PHE A 220 -10.38 3.25 -1.14
CA PHE A 220 -11.63 2.62 -0.69
C PHE A 220 -11.31 1.49 0.29
N ALA A 221 -11.68 1.70 1.56
CA ALA A 221 -11.63 0.67 2.59
C ALA A 221 -13.05 0.36 3.08
N LYS A 222 -13.32 -0.91 3.34
CA LYS A 222 -14.62 -1.39 3.77
C LYS A 222 -14.47 -2.44 4.84
N ALA A 223 -15.19 -2.30 5.94
CA ALA A 223 -15.29 -3.29 6.99
C ALA A 223 -16.75 -3.68 7.25
N THR A 224 -16.99 -4.96 7.49
CA THR A 224 -18.31 -5.50 7.84
C THR A 224 -18.18 -6.26 9.16
N GLY A 225 -19.15 -6.12 10.04
CA GLY A 225 -19.13 -6.79 11.35
C GLY A 225 -20.40 -6.54 12.15
N TYR A 226 -20.43 -7.05 13.38
CA TYR A 226 -21.55 -6.85 14.31
C TYR A 226 -21.34 -5.61 15.19
N ILE A 227 -22.42 -4.83 15.35
CA ILE A 227 -22.57 -3.76 16.34
C ILE A 227 -23.97 -3.94 16.94
N ASN A 228 -24.09 -4.07 18.26
CA ASN A 228 -25.37 -4.34 18.94
C ASN A 228 -26.17 -5.49 18.27
N ASP A 229 -25.53 -6.64 18.07
CA ASP A 229 -26.08 -7.84 17.40
C ASP A 229 -26.54 -7.66 15.94
N SER A 230 -26.36 -6.47 15.35
CA SER A 230 -26.74 -6.18 13.96
C SER A 230 -25.51 -6.23 13.05
N ILE A 231 -25.63 -6.96 11.94
CA ILE A 231 -24.60 -6.91 10.90
C ILE A 231 -24.65 -5.56 10.19
N THR A 232 -23.53 -4.85 10.20
CA THR A 232 -23.40 -3.51 9.62
C THR A 232 -22.14 -3.42 8.78
N GLU A 233 -22.13 -2.45 7.85
CA GLU A 233 -20.99 -2.14 6.99
C GLU A 233 -20.56 -0.70 7.23
N LYS A 234 -19.25 -0.46 7.26
CA LYS A 234 -18.65 0.88 7.28
C LYS A 234 -17.66 1.00 6.12
N ASN A 235 -17.78 2.11 5.40
CA ASN A 235 -16.95 2.42 4.23
C ASN A 235 -16.15 3.70 4.49
N TRP A 236 -14.92 3.73 3.99
CA TRP A 236 -14.07 4.91 3.93
C TRP A 236 -13.63 5.11 2.49
N VAL A 237 -14.13 6.18 1.86
CA VAL A 237 -13.95 6.42 0.43
C VAL A 237 -13.47 7.84 0.21
N CYS A 238 -12.32 8.02 -0.43
CA CYS A 238 -11.88 9.34 -0.86
C CYS A 238 -11.18 9.27 -2.22
N LYS A 239 -11.29 10.38 -2.96
CA LYS A 239 -10.58 10.61 -4.22
C LYS A 239 -9.55 11.70 -3.99
N ILE A 240 -8.28 11.39 -4.19
CA ILE A 240 -7.19 12.34 -4.05
C ILE A 240 -6.77 12.74 -5.47
N TYR A 241 -6.72 14.05 -5.70
CA TYR A 241 -6.28 14.63 -6.96
C TYR A 241 -4.91 15.31 -6.79
N GLY A 242 -4.20 15.47 -7.91
CA GLY A 242 -2.97 16.26 -7.96
C GLY A 242 -3.19 17.70 -7.52
N LYS A 243 -2.19 18.30 -6.88
CA LYS A 243 -2.21 19.68 -6.39
C LYS A 243 -0.78 20.21 -6.25
N ASN A 244 -0.57 21.51 -6.47
CA ASN A 244 0.72 22.18 -6.27
C ASN A 244 1.89 21.50 -7.01
N ASN A 245 1.69 21.14 -8.29
CA ASN A 245 2.67 20.43 -9.12
C ASN A 245 3.07 19.02 -8.63
N MET A 246 2.28 18.41 -7.75
CA MET A 246 2.37 16.98 -7.44
C MET A 246 1.20 16.25 -8.07
N THR A 247 1.49 15.09 -8.67
CA THR A 247 0.46 14.12 -9.09
C THR A 247 -0.31 13.62 -7.86
N ALA A 248 -1.48 13.02 -8.07
CA ALA A 248 -2.28 12.42 -7.02
C ALA A 248 -1.51 11.32 -6.29
N ILE A 249 -0.81 10.42 -7.01
CA ILE A 249 -0.04 9.35 -6.37
C ILE A 249 1.17 9.85 -5.59
N GLU A 250 1.89 10.86 -6.11
CA GLU A 250 3.00 11.50 -5.38
C GLU A 250 2.48 12.15 -4.11
N ARG A 251 1.41 12.96 -4.23
CA ARG A 251 0.82 13.66 -3.10
C ARG A 251 0.29 12.68 -2.06
N ALA A 252 -0.41 11.63 -2.47
CA ALA A 252 -0.92 10.61 -1.57
C ALA A 252 0.25 9.93 -0.83
N THR A 253 1.18 9.33 -1.57
CA THR A 253 2.30 8.59 -0.99
C THR A 253 3.16 9.45 -0.06
N ALA A 254 3.51 10.66 -0.50
CA ALA A 254 4.32 11.60 0.29
C ALA A 254 3.61 12.05 1.56
N SER A 255 2.28 12.23 1.52
CA SER A 255 1.53 12.67 2.70
C SER A 255 1.42 11.59 3.76
N GLY A 256 1.24 10.32 3.36
CA GLY A 256 1.27 9.19 4.30
C GLY A 256 2.58 9.15 5.09
N VAL A 257 3.72 9.19 4.40
CA VAL A 257 5.03 9.13 5.06
C VAL A 257 5.34 10.41 5.84
N ALA A 258 4.95 11.57 5.33
CA ALA A 258 5.16 12.85 6.04
C ALA A 258 4.40 12.88 7.36
N GLU A 259 3.18 12.34 7.42
CA GLU A 259 2.41 12.28 8.66
C GLU A 259 3.03 11.32 9.67
N VAL A 260 3.48 10.14 9.23
CA VAL A 260 4.22 9.20 10.08
C VAL A 260 5.48 9.85 10.67
N LEU A 261 6.20 10.65 9.87
CA LEU A 261 7.37 11.39 10.34
C LEU A 261 6.99 12.50 11.34
N CYS A 262 5.86 13.17 11.17
CA CYS A 262 5.33 14.10 12.17
C CYS A 262 5.02 13.37 13.49
N MET A 263 4.39 12.20 13.43
CA MET A 263 4.11 11.38 14.61
C MET A 263 5.41 10.91 15.30
N LEU A 264 6.42 10.51 14.51
CA LEU A 264 7.73 10.14 15.03
C LEU A 264 8.42 11.31 15.73
N LYS A 265 8.46 12.48 15.08
CA LYS A 265 9.03 13.73 15.62
C LYS A 265 8.37 14.15 16.93
N ASP A 266 7.07 13.95 17.05
CA ASP A 266 6.28 14.26 18.25
C ASP A 266 6.41 13.20 19.36
N ASN A 267 7.28 12.19 19.19
CA ASN A 267 7.46 11.06 20.11
C ASN A 267 6.16 10.26 20.38
N LYS A 268 5.28 10.15 19.39
CA LYS A 268 4.02 9.39 19.48
C LYS A 268 4.20 7.90 19.13
N LEU A 269 5.41 7.49 18.74
CA LEU A 269 5.72 6.16 18.22
C LEU A 269 6.72 5.43 19.12
N SER A 270 6.57 4.11 19.23
CA SER A 270 7.48 3.26 20.00
C SER A 270 8.79 2.98 19.25
N SER A 271 9.78 2.40 19.93
CA SER A 271 10.94 1.77 19.28
C SER A 271 10.57 0.40 18.71
N GLY A 272 11.46 -0.18 17.91
CA GLY A 272 11.26 -1.48 17.27
C GLY A 272 10.44 -1.39 15.98
N PHE A 273 10.05 -2.55 15.48
CA PHE A 273 9.18 -2.66 14.30
C PHE A 273 7.77 -2.17 14.62
N ILE A 274 7.30 -1.19 13.85
CA ILE A 274 5.94 -0.65 13.97
C ILE A 274 5.11 -1.12 12.79
N LYS A 275 4.01 -1.82 13.08
CA LYS A 275 3.00 -2.17 12.08
C LYS A 275 2.15 -0.94 11.76
N GLN A 276 1.71 -0.83 10.50
CA GLN A 276 0.87 0.30 10.10
C GLN A 276 -0.43 0.35 10.91
N GLU A 277 -1.05 -0.80 11.18
CA GLU A 277 -2.24 -0.86 12.02
C GLU A 277 -2.04 -0.41 13.47
N ASP A 278 -0.81 -0.36 13.99
CA ASP A 278 -0.53 0.09 15.36
C ASP A 278 -0.37 1.62 15.45
N LEU A 279 -0.27 2.32 14.31
CA LEU A 279 -0.22 3.78 14.28
C LEU A 279 -1.56 4.38 14.76
N PRO A 280 -1.55 5.35 15.69
CA PRO A 280 -2.77 6.00 16.16
C PRO A 280 -3.53 6.71 15.03
N PHE A 281 -4.71 6.18 14.71
CA PHE A 281 -5.56 6.69 13.62
C PHE A 281 -5.89 8.18 13.77
N ASP A 282 -6.30 8.64 14.96
CA ASP A 282 -6.71 10.03 15.15
C ASP A 282 -5.55 11.00 14.96
N ASN A 283 -4.33 10.60 15.35
CA ASN A 283 -3.13 11.40 15.12
C ASN A 283 -2.77 11.45 13.64
N PHE A 284 -2.95 10.34 12.92
CA PHE A 284 -2.70 10.27 11.49
C PHE A 284 -3.72 11.13 10.72
N ILE A 285 -5.01 10.85 10.86
CA ILE A 285 -6.04 11.44 9.98
C ILE A 285 -6.27 12.93 10.23
N ASN A 286 -6.10 13.40 11.48
CA ASN A 286 -6.24 14.82 11.83
C ASN A 286 -4.91 15.58 11.70
N GLY A 287 -3.85 14.90 11.30
CA GLY A 287 -2.56 15.51 11.05
C GLY A 287 -2.53 16.31 9.77
N LYS A 288 -1.58 17.25 9.68
CA LYS A 288 -1.45 18.20 8.56
C LYS A 288 -1.34 17.49 7.21
N PHE A 289 -0.67 16.34 7.17
CA PHE A 289 -0.50 15.59 5.93
C PHE A 289 -1.53 14.48 5.80
N GLY A 290 -1.99 13.88 6.91
CA GLY A 290 -3.01 12.84 6.86
C GLY A 290 -4.42 13.32 6.47
N GLU A 291 -4.74 14.60 6.64
CA GLU A 291 -6.06 15.17 6.30
C GLU A 291 -6.50 14.90 4.85
N ILE A 292 -5.55 14.66 3.92
CA ILE A 292 -5.87 14.38 2.53
C ILE A 292 -6.65 13.06 2.34
N TYR A 293 -6.53 12.14 3.30
CA TYR A 293 -7.25 10.87 3.32
C TYR A 293 -8.62 11.00 4.00
N GLY A 294 -8.92 12.17 4.58
CA GLY A 294 -10.19 12.48 5.21
C GLY A 294 -11.37 12.25 4.28
N THR A 295 -12.49 11.83 4.85
CA THR A 295 -13.78 11.81 4.15
C THR A 295 -14.48 13.15 4.39
N THR A 296 -14.96 13.78 3.33
CA THR A 296 -15.81 14.99 3.41
C THR A 296 -17.26 14.62 3.68
#